data_AF-A0A2M8ABU9-F1
#
_entry.id   AF-A0A2M8ABU9-F1
#
_cell.length_a   1.000
_cell.length_b   1.000
_cell.length_c   1.000
_cell.angle_alpha   90.00
_cell.angle_beta   90.00
_cell.angle_gamma   90.00
#
_symmetry.space_group_name_H-M   'P 1'
#
loop_
_entity.id
_entity.type
_entity.pdbx_description
1 polymer ?
#
loop_
_entity_poly.entity_id
_entity_poly.type
_entity_poly.pdbx_seq_one_letter_code
_entity_poly.pdbx_strand_id
1 'polypeptide(L)'
;MLKNWGYLIIIIALLGFGCSKYQKLLKSSDMDLKYEAAIKYYDEEKYEKAMSLFEELIPLFRGTERSERVYYSYCYCNFQLDL
;
A
#
# COMPACT_ATOMS: atom_id res chain seq x y z
N MET A 1 7.43 -42.11 -11.84
CA MET A 1 6.66 -41.24 -10.92
C MET A 1 7.23 -39.82 -10.76
N LEU A 2 8.45 -39.51 -11.24
CA LEU A 2 9.06 -38.17 -11.11
C LEU A 2 8.62 -37.11 -12.14
N LYS A 3 8.00 -37.49 -13.26
CA LYS A 3 7.65 -36.58 -14.37
C LYS A 3 6.60 -35.51 -13.99
N ASN A 4 5.78 -35.78 -12.97
CA ASN A 4 4.71 -34.88 -12.52
C ASN A 4 5.21 -33.81 -11.53
N TRP A 5 6.38 -34.01 -10.91
CA TRP A 5 6.96 -33.04 -9.97
C TRP A 5 7.59 -31.83 -10.66
N GLY A 6 8.00 -31.97 -11.93
CA GLY A 6 8.51 -30.84 -12.72
C GLY A 6 7.47 -29.71 -12.85
N TYR A 7 6.21 -30.06 -13.06
CA TYR A 7 5.11 -29.08 -13.11
C TYR A 7 4.88 -28.39 -11.76
N LEU A 8 4.95 -29.13 -10.65
CA LEU A 8 4.83 -28.57 -9.30
C LEU A 8 5.96 -27.60 -8.98
N ILE A 9 7.20 -27.90 -9.38
CA ILE A 9 8.36 -27.00 -9.17
C ILE A 9 8.20 -25.71 -9.98
N ILE A 10 7.71 -25.78 -11.21
CA ILE A 10 7.45 -24.59 -12.05
C ILE A 10 6.34 -23.72 -11.45
N ILE A 11 5.27 -24.33 -10.94
CA ILE A 11 4.18 -23.60 -10.26
C ILE A 11 4.69 -22.91 -8.99
N ILE A 12 5.49 -23.59 -8.17
CA ILE A 12 6.07 -23.02 -6.95
C ILE A 12 7.04 -21.87 -7.28
N ALA A 13 7.86 -22.01 -8.32
CA ALA A 13 8.77 -20.96 -8.76
C ALA A 13 8.04 -19.71 -9.26
N LEU A 14 6.90 -19.87 -9.96
CA LEU A 14 6.06 -18.75 -10.41
C LEU A 14 5.40 -17.99 -9.25
N LEU A 15 5.06 -18.69 -8.16
CA LEU A 15 4.45 -18.07 -6.98
C LEU A 15 5.43 -17.22 -6.15
N GLY A 16 6.75 -17.40 -6.33
CA GLY A 16 7.79 -16.69 -5.56
C GLY A 16 8.01 -15.22 -5.93
N PHE A 17 7.51 -14.75 -7.08
CA PHE A 17 7.78 -13.39 -7.59
C PHE A 17 6.82 -12.30 -7.09
N GLY A 18 5.85 -12.63 -6.23
CA GLY A 18 4.72 -11.75 -5.89
C GLY A 18 4.97 -10.62 -4.89
N CYS A 19 6.14 -10.52 -4.25
CA CYS A 19 6.35 -9.50 -3.21
C CYS A 19 6.74 -8.14 -3.82
N SER A 20 5.72 -7.36 -4.21
CA SER A 20 5.92 -6.02 -4.76
C SER A 20 6.50 -5.06 -3.72
N LYS A 21 7.18 -4.00 -4.17
CA LYS A 21 7.67 -2.92 -3.29
C LYS A 21 6.55 -2.31 -2.45
N TYR A 22 5.34 -2.22 -3.03
CA TYR A 22 4.15 -1.74 -2.33
C TYR A 22 3.73 -2.67 -1.19
N GLN A 23 3.69 -3.99 -1.44
CA GLN A 23 3.34 -4.95 -0.39
C GLN A 23 4.36 -4.98 0.76
N LYS A 24 5.65 -4.75 0.47
CA LYS A 24 6.66 -4.57 1.51
C LYS A 24 6.43 -3.30 2.33
N LEU A 25 6.10 -2.19 1.67
CA LEU A 25 5.78 -0.92 2.32
C LEU A 25 4.52 -1.04 3.22
N LEU A 26 3.44 -1.65 2.72
CA LEU A 26 2.20 -1.84 3.45
C LEU A 26 2.41 -2.63 4.76
N LYS A 27 3.33 -3.60 4.73
CA LYS A 27 3.69 -4.40 5.91
C LYS A 27 4.76 -3.77 6.81
N SER A 28 5.30 -2.61 6.44
CA SER A 28 6.32 -1.93 7.23
C SER A 28 5.74 -1.42 8.55
N SER A 29 6.53 -1.46 9.62
CA SER A 29 6.21 -0.81 10.89
C SER A 29 6.61 0.67 10.94
N ASP A 30 7.33 1.15 9.92
CA ASP A 30 7.77 2.54 9.81
C ASP A 30 6.63 3.42 9.28
N MET A 31 6.06 4.21 10.18
CA MET A 31 4.90 5.07 9.89
C MET A 31 5.28 6.34 9.15
N ASP A 32 6.49 6.85 9.35
CA ASP A 32 7.00 8.00 8.60
C ASP A 32 7.22 7.62 7.15
N LEU A 33 7.83 6.44 6.90
CA LEU A 33 7.99 5.89 5.56
C LEU A 33 6.64 5.68 4.85
N LYS A 34 5.63 5.17 5.57
CA LYS A 34 4.27 5.02 5.04
C LYS A 34 3.63 6.36 4.71
N TYR A 35 3.79 7.35 5.59
CA TYR A 35 3.27 8.69 5.37
C TYR A 35 3.88 9.35 4.13
N GLU A 36 5.21 9.34 4.00
CA GLU A 36 5.90 9.90 2.83
C GLU A 36 5.46 9.21 1.53
N ALA A 37 5.33 7.89 1.57
CA ALA A 37 4.86 7.13 0.42
C ALA A 37 3.38 7.41 0.10
N ALA A 38 2.51 7.58 1.10
CA ALA A 38 1.10 7.91 0.89
C ALA A 38 0.95 9.28 0.21
N ILE A 39 1.68 10.29 0.67
CA ILE A 39 1.71 11.62 0.05
C ILE A 39 2.24 11.52 -1.39
N LYS A 40 3.34 10.78 -1.60
CA LYS A 40 3.88 10.57 -2.95
C LYS A 40 2.87 9.89 -3.88
N TYR A 41 2.17 8.85 -3.43
CA TYR A 41 1.15 8.20 -4.26
C TYR A 41 -0.04 9.13 -4.53
N TYR A 42 -0.42 9.95 -3.56
CA TYR A 42 -1.45 10.97 -3.73
C TYR A 42 -1.05 12.00 -4.79
N ASP A 43 0.16 12.54 -4.71
CA ASP A 43 0.70 13.52 -5.66
C ASP A 43 0.87 12.92 -7.07
N GLU A 44 1.11 11.61 -7.17
CA GLU A 44 1.18 10.85 -8.42
C GLU A 44 -0.20 10.35 -8.91
N GLU A 45 -1.31 10.81 -8.32
CA GLU A 45 -2.69 10.43 -8.64
C GLU A 45 -2.99 8.92 -8.52
N LYS A 46 -2.14 8.19 -7.79
CA LYS A 46 -2.31 6.75 -7.50
C LYS A 46 -3.21 6.58 -6.28
N TYR A 47 -4.44 7.07 -6.39
CA TYR A 47 -5.38 7.22 -5.26
C TYR A 47 -5.67 5.90 -4.54
N GLU A 48 -5.78 4.77 -5.24
CA GLU A 48 -6.01 3.46 -4.59
C GLU A 48 -4.89 3.07 -3.60
N LYS A 49 -3.63 3.35 -3.99
CA LYS A 49 -2.44 3.06 -3.16
C LYS A 49 -2.29 4.07 -2.04
N ALA A 50 -2.59 5.33 -2.31
CA ALA A 50 -2.55 6.38 -1.30
C ALA A 50 -3.63 6.16 -0.23
N MET A 51 -4.86 5.87 -0.64
CA MET A 51 -6.02 5.66 0.24
C MET A 51 -5.77 4.56 1.25
N SER A 52 -5.32 3.38 0.81
CA SER A 52 -5.07 2.25 1.72
C SER A 52 -3.95 2.52 2.73
N LEU A 53 -2.94 3.33 2.38
CA LEU A 53 -1.96 3.80 3.35
C LEU A 53 -2.55 4.84 4.31
N PHE A 54 -3.35 5.79 3.81
CA PHE A 54 -3.98 6.80 4.67
C PHE A 54 -4.95 6.19 5.70
N GLU A 55 -5.68 5.12 5.37
CA GLU A 55 -6.55 4.41 6.32
C GLU A 55 -5.79 3.94 7.57
N GLU A 56 -4.58 3.40 7.39
CA GLU A 56 -3.73 2.98 8.50
C GLU A 56 -3.15 4.18 9.28
N LEU A 57 -2.89 5.29 8.59
CA LEU A 57 -2.26 6.49 9.16
C LEU A 57 -3.25 7.35 9.95
N ILE A 58 -4.53 7.38 9.56
CA ILE A 58 -5.59 8.18 10.21
C ILE A 58 -5.62 8.02 11.73
N PRO A 59 -5.73 6.81 12.31
CA PRO A 59 -5.79 6.66 13.76
C PRO A 59 -4.48 7.04 14.45
N LEU A 60 -3.34 6.97 13.76
CA LEU A 60 -2.01 7.24 14.30
C LEU A 60 -1.67 8.74 14.31
N PHE A 61 -2.08 9.47 13.27
CA PHE A 61 -1.78 10.89 13.11
C PHE A 61 -2.88 11.81 13.65
N ARG A 62 -3.99 11.26 14.18
CA ARG A 62 -5.05 12.04 14.81
C ARG A 62 -4.47 12.93 15.92
N GLY A 63 -4.79 14.23 15.86
CA GLY A 63 -4.35 15.20 16.86
C GLY A 63 -2.87 15.62 16.74
N THR A 64 -2.17 15.17 15.70
CA THR A 64 -0.84 15.65 15.34
C THR A 64 -0.93 16.77 14.30
N GLU A 65 0.17 17.50 14.07
CA GLU A 65 0.26 18.52 13.00
C GLU A 65 0.02 17.94 11.60
N ARG A 66 0.23 16.64 11.39
CA ARG A 66 0.00 15.97 10.10
C ARG A 66 -1.44 15.52 9.90
N SER A 67 -2.28 15.61 10.94
CA SER A 67 -3.68 15.14 10.91
C SER A 67 -4.44 15.76 9.73
N GLU A 68 -4.40 17.08 9.59
CA GLU A 68 -5.13 17.80 8.55
C GLU A 68 -4.79 17.27 7.15
N ARG A 69 -3.48 17.15 6.85
CA ARG A 69 -3.02 16.68 5.53
C ARG A 69 -3.41 15.24 5.26
N VAL A 70 -3.31 14.35 6.25
CA VAL A 70 -3.72 12.93 6.11
C VAL A 70 -5.22 12.85 5.81
N TYR A 71 -6.07 13.52 6.58
CA TYR A 71 -7.51 13.50 6.38
C TYR A 71 -7.93 14.15 5.05
N TYR A 72 -7.35 15.30 4.70
CA TYR A 72 -7.63 15.97 3.43
C TYR A 72 -7.30 15.06 2.24
N SER A 73 -6.09 14.48 2.24
CA SER A 73 -5.64 13.62 1.15
C SER A 73 -6.49 12.36 1.06
N TYR A 74 -6.87 11.77 2.20
CA TYR A 74 -7.76 10.61 2.25
C TYR A 74 -9.15 10.89 1.66
N CYS A 75 -9.79 11.99 2.07
CA CYS A 75 -11.10 12.39 1.54
C CYS A 75 -11.04 12.70 0.05
N TYR A 76 -9.97 13.35 -0.41
CA TYR A 76 -9.76 13.61 -1.83
C TYR A 76 -9.53 12.32 -2.63
N CYS A 77 -8.78 11.34 -2.08
CA CYS A 77 -8.68 10.03 -2.71
C CYS A 77 -10.05 9.35 -2.85
N ASN A 78 -10.89 9.38 -1.82
CA ASN A 78 -12.25 8.84 -1.89
C ASN A 78 -13.06 9.51 -3.00
N PHE A 79 -13.06 10.85 -3.03
CA PHE A 79 -13.75 11.62 -4.06
C PHE A 79 -13.31 11.24 -5.47
N GLN A 80 -12.00 11.07 -5.71
CA GLN A 80 -11.48 10.71 -7.04
C GLN A 80 -11.74 9.25 -7.44
N LEU A 81 -11.95 8.38 -6.47
CA LEU A 81 -12.28 6.97 -6.71
C LEU A 81 -13.79 6.72 -6.80
N ASP A 82 -14.62 7.77 -6.67
CA ASP A 82 -16.08 7.68 -6.58
C ASP A 82 -16.55 6.68 -5.49
N LEU A 83 -15.83 6.63 -4.36
CA LEU A 83 -16.11 5.79 -3.18
C LEU A 83 -16.87 6.54 -2.08
#